data_AF-X1JP62-F1
#
_entry.id   AF-X1JP62-F1
#
_cell.length_a   1.000
_cell.length_b   1.000
_cell.length_c   1.000
_cell.angle_alpha   90.00
_cell.angle_beta   90.00
_cell.angle_gamma   90.00
#
_symmetry.space_group_name_H-M   'P 1'
#
loop_
_entity.id
_entity.type
_entity.pdbx_description
1 polymer ?
#
loop_
_entity_poly.entity_id
_entity_poly.type
_entity_poly.pdbx_seq_one_letter_code
_entity_poly.pdbx_strand_id
1 'polypeptide(L)'
;GLMAVSGIGGGVDADKSEEVQLVPGACLVVPLVTGDIAIEVIGTVTEVAGDMVYGFGHSFLGYGPIDLPMATGQVHTVVSRLNRSFKFASAIEIVGALTTDEATAVCGRIGAKARMFPLTIRIDRYNDPEQRVYNCRVADNRLLTPLVLRFAVAGAALCLGSLPPDHMIEYKVTIGIEDAESITFENVSTAVGLSELIMESVGSVAILLNNPYKKVDIQSIDFDVRIKPKNVVSHIWSLDLSDSTVKAEQYLANEHIFAMA
;
A
#
# COMPACT_ATOMS: atom_id res chain seq x y z
N GLY A 1 8.10 -13.30 1.94
CA GLY A 1 6.66 -12.98 1.81
C GLY A 1 6.42 -11.66 2.47
N LEU A 2 5.48 -10.87 1.98
CA LEU A 2 5.10 -9.59 2.58
C LEU A 2 4.05 -9.84 3.67
N MET A 3 4.21 -9.24 4.84
CA MET A 3 3.17 -9.20 5.87
C MET A 3 3.01 -7.75 6.33
N ALA A 4 1.75 -7.31 6.43
CA ALA A 4 1.42 -6.08 7.13
C ALA A 4 1.36 -6.39 8.61
N VAL A 5 2.05 -5.59 9.41
CA VAL A 5 2.01 -5.63 10.87
C VAL A 5 1.72 -4.24 11.38
N SER A 6 1.14 -4.14 12.58
CA SER A 6 1.04 -2.85 13.27
C SER A 6 2.45 -2.30 13.43
N GLY A 7 2.64 -1.04 13.03
CA GLY A 7 3.90 -0.34 13.27
C GLY A 7 4.11 -0.14 14.78
N ILE A 8 5.37 -0.02 15.18
CA ILE A 8 5.71 0.46 16.53
C ILE A 8 5.43 1.96 16.54
N GLY A 9 4.18 2.33 16.84
CA GLY A 9 3.77 3.72 17.02
C GLY A 9 4.28 4.24 18.36
N GLY A 10 5.26 5.13 18.32
CA GLY A 10 5.85 5.77 19.49
C GLY A 10 7.33 6.01 19.24
N GLY A 11 7.76 7.27 19.31
CA GLY A 11 9.17 7.64 19.18
C GLY A 11 10.00 6.80 20.13
N VAL A 12 10.71 5.84 19.57
CA VAL A 12 11.74 5.11 20.29
C VAL A 12 12.82 6.13 20.56
N ASP A 13 12.99 6.46 21.84
CA ASP A 13 14.09 7.26 22.33
C ASP A 13 15.38 6.66 21.74
N ALA A 14 16.06 7.43 20.90
CA ALA A 14 17.21 6.99 20.09
C ALA A 14 18.44 6.60 20.94
N ASP A 15 18.31 6.56 22.25
CA ASP A 15 19.44 6.56 23.18
C ASP A 15 19.86 5.17 23.68
N LYS A 16 19.20 4.08 23.22
CA LYS A 16 19.58 2.69 23.58
C LYS A 16 19.37 1.60 22.51
N SER A 17 19.38 1.93 21.22
CA SER A 17 19.71 0.89 20.23
C SER A 17 21.22 0.75 20.19
N GLU A 18 21.77 -0.42 20.53
CA GLU A 18 23.09 -0.78 20.00
C GLU A 18 23.07 -0.45 18.51
N GLU A 19 24.01 0.34 18.00
CA GLU A 19 24.07 0.71 16.58
C GLU A 19 24.08 -0.59 15.75
N VAL A 20 22.93 -0.98 15.23
CA VAL A 20 22.82 -2.19 14.41
C VAL A 20 23.42 -1.83 13.06
N GLN A 21 24.68 -2.20 12.86
CA GLN A 21 25.40 -1.88 11.64
C GLN A 21 25.09 -2.88 10.52
N LEU A 22 25.07 -2.39 9.28
CA LEU A 22 25.07 -3.26 8.11
C LEU A 22 26.47 -3.85 7.95
N VAL A 23 26.59 -5.15 8.21
CA VAL A 23 27.81 -5.96 8.02
C VAL A 23 27.42 -7.30 7.38
N PRO A 24 28.33 -8.01 6.70
CA PRO A 24 28.04 -9.34 6.14
C PRO A 24 27.33 -10.26 7.16
N GLY A 25 26.20 -10.85 6.77
CA GLY A 25 25.36 -11.70 7.62
C GLY A 25 24.29 -10.96 8.44
N ALA A 26 24.36 -9.64 8.55
CA ALA A 26 23.37 -8.83 9.28
C ALA A 26 21.99 -8.85 8.60
N CYS A 27 20.96 -8.49 9.36
CA CYS A 27 19.60 -8.35 8.84
C CYS A 27 19.50 -7.08 7.99
N LEU A 28 19.11 -7.25 6.72
CA LEU A 28 18.81 -6.15 5.80
C LEU A 28 17.30 -6.03 5.66
N VAL A 29 16.75 -4.84 5.88
CA VAL A 29 15.31 -4.60 5.75
C VAL A 29 15.06 -3.57 4.65
N VAL A 30 14.02 -3.79 3.85
CA VAL A 30 13.54 -2.86 2.82
C VAL A 30 12.12 -2.43 3.21
N PRO A 31 11.95 -1.29 3.89
CA PRO A 31 10.64 -0.81 4.33
C PRO A 31 9.79 -0.32 3.14
N LEU A 32 8.70 -0.99 2.82
CA LEU A 32 7.80 -0.56 1.74
C LEU A 32 6.69 0.35 2.25
N VAL A 33 6.23 0.14 3.48
CA VAL A 33 5.36 1.04 4.23
C VAL A 33 5.93 1.20 5.63
N THR A 34 5.96 2.43 6.14
CA THR A 34 6.45 2.80 7.47
C THR A 34 5.42 3.70 8.17
N GLY A 35 5.51 3.86 9.49
CA GLY A 35 4.55 4.63 10.31
C GLY A 35 3.65 3.71 11.12
N ASP A 36 2.36 4.03 11.20
CA ASP A 36 1.40 3.24 12.00
C ASP A 36 1.17 1.82 11.44
N ILE A 37 1.48 1.60 10.16
CA ILE A 37 1.48 0.29 9.50
C ILE A 37 2.88 0.06 8.94
N ALA A 38 3.45 -1.12 9.20
CA ALA A 38 4.73 -1.54 8.64
C ALA A 38 4.52 -2.69 7.64
N ILE A 39 5.06 -2.53 6.43
CA ILE A 39 5.16 -3.59 5.42
C ILE A 39 6.59 -3.59 4.94
N GLU A 40 7.29 -4.69 5.19
CA GLU A 40 8.75 -4.75 5.02
C GLU A 40 9.17 -6.02 4.27
N VAL A 41 10.30 -5.93 3.59
CA VAL A 41 11.00 -7.09 3.02
C VAL A 41 12.25 -7.34 3.83
N ILE A 42 12.42 -8.57 4.29
CA ILE A 42 13.53 -8.97 5.14
C ILE A 42 14.48 -9.84 4.33
N GLY A 43 15.76 -9.50 4.36
CA GLY A 43 16.84 -10.28 3.79
C GLY A 43 18.09 -10.23 4.66
N THR A 44 19.23 -10.44 4.01
CA THR A 44 20.54 -10.51 4.68
C THR A 44 21.54 -9.70 3.88
N VAL A 45 22.43 -9.00 4.58
CA VAL A 45 23.59 -8.35 3.95
C VAL A 45 24.58 -9.43 3.51
N THR A 46 24.97 -9.40 2.24
CA THR A 46 25.96 -10.32 1.68
C THR A 46 27.37 -9.75 1.83
N GLU A 47 27.55 -8.48 1.49
CA GLU A 47 28.87 -7.81 1.49
C GLU A 47 28.70 -6.30 1.70
N VAL A 48 29.69 -5.64 2.31
CA VAL A 48 29.73 -4.18 2.46
C VAL A 48 31.10 -3.67 2.02
N ALA A 49 31.12 -2.87 0.96
CA ALA A 49 32.34 -2.34 0.36
C ALA A 49 32.31 -0.80 0.37
N GLY A 50 32.92 -0.21 1.39
CA GLY A 50 32.83 1.23 1.62
C GLY A 50 31.40 1.63 2.00
N ASP A 51 30.77 2.50 1.22
CA ASP A 51 29.36 2.89 1.41
C ASP A 51 28.37 2.04 0.61
N MET A 52 28.87 1.06 -0.16
CA MET A 52 28.04 0.14 -0.95
C MET A 52 27.66 -1.08 -0.13
N VAL A 53 26.38 -1.44 -0.18
CA VAL A 53 25.82 -2.62 0.49
C VAL A 53 25.22 -3.56 -0.54
N TYR A 54 25.66 -4.81 -0.52
CA TYR A 54 25.08 -5.89 -1.31
C TYR A 54 24.26 -6.78 -0.42
N GLY A 55 23.07 -7.17 -0.88
CA GLY A 55 22.12 -7.92 -0.08
C GLY A 55 21.43 -9.05 -0.83
N PHE A 56 20.72 -9.85 -0.05
CA PHE A 56 19.84 -10.97 -0.41
C PHE A 56 20.56 -12.19 -0.99
N GLY A 57 21.62 -12.01 -1.78
CA GLY A 57 22.26 -13.10 -2.52
C GLY A 57 21.35 -13.68 -3.62
N HIS A 58 20.32 -12.92 -4.00
CA HIS A 58 19.41 -13.17 -5.11
C HIS A 58 18.68 -11.85 -5.44
N SER A 59 18.02 -11.80 -6.59
CA SER A 59 17.12 -10.68 -6.92
C SER A 59 15.96 -10.58 -5.95
N PHE A 60 15.49 -9.36 -5.67
CA PHE A 60 14.19 -9.17 -5.02
C PHE A 60 13.06 -9.29 -6.04
N LEU A 61 13.09 -8.43 -7.06
CA LEU A 61 12.20 -8.34 -8.20
C LEU A 61 12.97 -8.51 -9.52
N GLY A 62 14.26 -8.14 -9.57
CA GLY A 62 15.16 -8.36 -10.71
C GLY A 62 14.87 -7.48 -11.93
N TYR A 63 14.52 -6.21 -11.73
CA TYR A 63 14.12 -5.27 -12.80
C TYR A 63 15.14 -4.14 -13.03
N GLY A 64 16.35 -4.26 -12.47
CA GLY A 64 17.45 -3.33 -12.70
C GLY A 64 17.38 -2.12 -11.75
N PRO A 65 17.31 -0.87 -12.25
CA PRO A 65 17.31 0.32 -11.40
C PRO A 65 16.09 0.39 -10.47
N ILE A 66 16.34 0.62 -9.18
CA ILE A 66 15.31 0.73 -8.13
C ILE A 66 15.61 1.95 -7.25
N ASP A 67 14.61 2.42 -6.50
CA ASP A 67 14.79 3.44 -5.46
C ASP A 67 13.97 3.04 -4.24
N LEU A 68 14.53 2.17 -3.40
CA LEU A 68 13.83 1.61 -2.24
C LEU A 68 14.62 1.90 -0.95
N PRO A 69 13.95 2.25 0.16
CA PRO A 69 14.66 2.53 1.40
C PRO A 69 15.36 1.27 1.91
N MET A 70 16.56 1.47 2.45
CA MET A 70 17.40 0.41 3.01
C MET A 70 17.60 0.67 4.50
N ALA A 71 17.22 -0.30 5.31
CA ALA A 71 17.21 -0.19 6.76
C ALA A 71 18.01 -1.31 7.43
N THR A 72 18.53 -0.99 8.62
CA THR A 72 19.01 -1.95 9.59
C THR A 72 17.82 -2.68 10.22
N GLY A 73 18.01 -3.89 10.72
CA GLY A 73 16.90 -4.68 11.25
C GLY A 73 17.25 -5.53 12.46
N GLN A 74 16.25 -5.75 13.31
CA GLN A 74 16.34 -6.66 14.44
C GLN A 74 15.60 -7.96 14.12
N VAL A 75 16.29 -9.09 14.22
CA VAL A 75 15.64 -10.40 14.11
C VAL A 75 15.05 -10.77 15.45
N HIS A 76 13.72 -10.91 15.50
CA HIS A 76 12.99 -11.32 16.71
C HIS A 76 13.02 -12.84 16.88
N THR A 77 12.82 -13.58 15.79
CA THR A 77 12.87 -15.04 15.80
C THR A 77 13.02 -15.61 14.38
N VAL A 78 13.20 -16.93 14.29
CA VAL A 78 13.14 -17.69 13.04
C VAL A 78 11.86 -18.51 13.05
N VAL A 79 11.01 -18.29 12.05
CA VAL A 79 9.79 -19.09 11.86
C VAL A 79 10.13 -20.29 11.00
N SER A 80 10.17 -21.46 11.64
CA SER A 80 10.39 -22.73 10.97
C SER A 80 9.18 -23.11 10.10
N ARG A 81 9.39 -23.40 8.82
CA ARG A 81 8.38 -24.00 7.94
C ARG A 81 8.99 -25.12 7.11
N LEU A 82 8.19 -26.15 6.83
CA LEU A 82 8.60 -27.30 6.03
C LEU A 82 9.06 -26.92 4.61
N ASN A 83 8.44 -25.88 4.02
CA ASN A 83 8.78 -25.43 2.68
C ASN A 83 9.93 -24.40 2.65
N ARG A 84 9.95 -23.43 3.58
CA ARG A 84 11.01 -22.43 3.71
C ARG A 84 10.94 -21.71 5.06
N SER A 85 11.96 -21.88 5.90
CA SER A 85 12.13 -21.07 7.10
C SER A 85 12.42 -19.61 6.73
N PHE A 86 12.00 -18.66 7.57
CA PHE A 86 12.30 -17.23 7.37
C PHE A 86 12.55 -16.51 8.69
N LYS A 87 13.30 -15.41 8.62
CA LYS A 87 13.52 -14.49 9.75
C LYS A 87 12.25 -13.64 9.95
N PHE A 88 11.73 -13.62 11.17
CA PHE A 88 10.73 -12.63 11.60
C PHE A 88 11.49 -11.48 12.25
N ALA A 89 11.51 -10.33 11.58
CA ALA A 89 12.33 -9.19 11.91
C ALA A 89 11.54 -7.90 11.69
N SER A 90 12.04 -6.79 12.22
CA SER A 90 11.53 -5.44 11.95
C SER A 90 12.67 -4.48 11.60
N ALA A 91 12.36 -3.44 10.82
CA ALA A 91 13.27 -2.33 10.62
C ALA A 91 13.55 -1.61 11.96
N ILE A 92 14.78 -1.08 12.08
CA ILE A 92 15.17 -0.20 13.19
C ILE A 92 15.33 1.22 12.63
N GLU A 93 16.26 1.40 11.69
CA GLU A 93 16.57 2.71 11.12
C GLU A 93 16.80 2.61 9.61
N ILE A 94 16.23 3.54 8.84
CA ILE A 94 16.53 3.71 7.41
C ILE A 94 17.88 4.42 7.31
N VAL A 95 18.90 3.70 6.88
CA VAL A 95 20.29 4.18 6.80
C VAL A 95 20.76 4.44 5.38
N GLY A 96 19.94 4.12 4.37
CA GLY A 96 20.31 4.30 2.97
C GLY A 96 19.18 4.00 1.99
N ALA A 97 19.57 3.76 0.73
CA ALA A 97 18.67 3.34 -0.34
C ALA A 97 19.29 2.23 -1.16
N LEU A 98 18.48 1.24 -1.53
CA LEU A 98 18.77 0.31 -2.62
C LEU A 98 18.57 1.04 -3.94
N THR A 99 19.58 0.96 -4.82
CA THR A 99 19.62 1.64 -6.12
C THR A 99 19.52 0.67 -7.30
N THR A 100 19.80 -0.62 -7.07
CA THR A 100 19.77 -1.63 -8.13
C THR A 100 19.34 -2.99 -7.58
N ASP A 101 18.56 -3.72 -8.37
CA ASP A 101 18.10 -5.07 -8.10
C ASP A 101 18.32 -5.94 -9.34
N GLU A 102 19.44 -6.66 -9.31
CA GLU A 102 19.89 -7.54 -10.39
C GLU A 102 19.67 -9.01 -10.03
N ALA A 103 19.87 -9.91 -11.00
CA ALA A 103 19.62 -11.33 -10.85
C ALA A 103 20.28 -11.98 -9.61
N THR A 104 21.46 -11.51 -9.21
CA THR A 104 22.28 -12.14 -8.15
C THR A 104 22.26 -11.42 -6.81
N ALA A 105 21.82 -10.15 -6.76
CA ALA A 105 21.79 -9.36 -5.53
C ALA A 105 21.01 -8.05 -5.71
N VAL A 106 20.54 -7.52 -4.59
CA VAL A 106 20.22 -6.10 -4.47
C VAL A 106 21.47 -5.33 -4.06
N CYS A 107 21.59 -4.10 -4.54
CA CYS A 107 22.70 -3.20 -4.28
C CYS A 107 22.18 -1.84 -3.85
N GLY A 108 22.76 -1.26 -2.81
CA GLY A 108 22.40 0.04 -2.28
C GLY A 108 23.58 0.81 -1.74
N ARG A 109 23.30 2.06 -1.33
CA ARG A 109 24.29 2.98 -0.79
C ARG A 109 23.82 3.52 0.57
N ILE A 110 24.71 3.47 1.55
CA ILE A 110 24.52 4.10 2.86
C ILE A 110 24.47 5.62 2.70
N GLY A 111 23.55 6.29 3.38
CA GLY A 111 23.32 7.73 3.30
C GLY A 111 22.50 8.20 2.10
N ALA A 112 22.23 7.34 1.11
CA ALA A 112 21.29 7.65 0.04
C ALA A 112 19.84 7.69 0.58
N LYS A 113 18.99 8.54 0.00
CA LYS A 113 17.58 8.68 0.41
C LYS A 113 16.66 8.21 -0.70
N ALA A 114 15.86 7.20 -0.41
CA ALA A 114 14.82 6.74 -1.32
C ALA A 114 13.57 7.61 -1.23
N ARG A 115 12.88 7.81 -2.35
CA ARG A 115 11.60 8.52 -2.37
C ARG A 115 10.52 7.71 -1.66
N MET A 116 9.91 8.35 -0.67
CA MET A 116 8.69 7.87 -0.03
C MET A 116 7.72 9.03 0.10
N PHE A 117 6.43 8.78 -0.07
CA PHE A 117 5.39 9.80 0.07
C PHE A 117 4.36 9.42 1.16
N PRO A 118 3.67 10.40 1.77
CA PRO A 118 2.66 10.14 2.79
C PRO A 118 1.46 9.33 2.30
N LEU A 119 1.02 8.40 3.15
CA LEU A 119 -0.22 7.63 3.01
C LEU A 119 -1.04 7.83 4.29
N THR A 120 -2.21 8.46 4.18
CA THR A 120 -3.14 8.60 5.30
C THR A 120 -4.33 7.69 5.09
N ILE A 121 -4.69 6.91 6.11
CA ILE A 121 -5.88 6.04 6.05
C ILE A 121 -6.76 6.34 7.26
N ARG A 122 -7.98 6.82 7.02
CA ARG A 122 -8.98 7.10 8.05
C ARG A 122 -10.10 6.07 7.96
N ILE A 123 -10.32 5.34 9.05
CA ILE A 123 -11.32 4.27 9.12
C ILE A 123 -12.35 4.62 10.21
N ASP A 124 -13.59 4.87 9.81
CA ASP A 124 -14.77 4.87 10.68
C ASP A 124 -15.44 3.49 10.57
N ARG A 125 -15.34 2.64 11.60
CA ARG A 125 -15.85 1.27 11.59
C ARG A 125 -16.98 1.12 12.60
N TYR A 126 -18.08 0.48 12.19
CA TYR A 126 -19.29 0.28 13.00
C TYR A 126 -19.13 -0.27 14.44
N ASN A 127 -18.03 -0.97 14.74
CA ASN A 127 -17.75 -1.54 16.06
C ASN A 127 -16.50 -0.93 16.71
N ASP A 128 -16.03 0.20 16.20
CA ASP A 128 -15.01 1.02 16.82
C ASP A 128 -15.66 2.34 17.27
N PRO A 129 -15.63 2.69 18.57
CA PRO A 129 -16.17 3.96 19.02
C PRO A 129 -15.40 5.18 18.48
N GLU A 130 -14.15 5.00 18.05
CA GLU A 130 -13.30 6.07 17.55
C GLU A 130 -12.91 5.86 16.09
N GLN A 131 -12.83 6.96 15.34
CA GLN A 131 -12.23 6.93 14.01
C GLN A 131 -10.72 6.68 14.16
N ARG A 132 -10.22 5.61 13.54
CA ARG A 132 -8.78 5.36 13.48
C ARG A 132 -8.16 6.14 12.34
N VAL A 133 -7.04 6.79 12.60
CA VAL A 133 -6.21 7.45 11.60
C VAL A 133 -4.84 6.79 11.61
N TYR A 134 -4.43 6.27 10.45
CA TYR A 134 -3.11 5.68 10.22
C TYR A 134 -2.29 6.64 9.36
N ASN A 135 -1.18 7.11 9.91
CA ASN A 135 -0.21 7.97 9.25
C ASN A 135 0.99 7.13 8.84
N CYS A 136 1.13 6.93 7.54
CA CYS A 136 2.16 6.08 6.96
C CYS A 136 2.98 6.85 5.92
N ARG A 137 4.12 6.27 5.55
CA ARG A 137 4.84 6.62 4.32
C ARG A 137 5.02 5.37 3.48
N VAL A 138 4.81 5.48 2.17
CA VAL A 138 4.94 4.37 1.22
C VAL A 138 6.11 4.62 0.28
N ALA A 139 6.87 3.57 -0.01
CA ALA A 139 7.96 3.61 -0.99
C ALA A 139 7.40 3.88 -2.39
N ASP A 140 8.06 4.77 -3.13
CA ASP A 140 7.66 5.12 -4.50
C ASP A 140 8.22 4.12 -5.52
N ASN A 141 7.36 3.24 -6.01
CA ASN A 141 7.74 2.21 -6.94
C ASN A 141 6.55 1.74 -7.78
N ARG A 142 6.70 1.78 -9.10
CA ARG A 142 5.62 1.47 -10.06
C ARG A 142 4.95 0.10 -9.88
N LEU A 143 5.67 -0.88 -9.32
CA LEU A 143 5.16 -2.23 -9.08
C LEU A 143 4.76 -2.44 -7.62
N LEU A 144 5.58 -1.98 -6.68
CA LEU A 144 5.37 -2.25 -5.26
C LEU A 144 4.35 -1.32 -4.62
N THR A 145 4.29 -0.03 -5.01
CA THR A 145 3.36 0.93 -4.40
C THR A 145 1.90 0.45 -4.50
N PRO A 146 1.37 0.06 -5.69
CA PRO A 146 -0.01 -0.43 -5.76
C PRO A 146 -0.21 -1.71 -4.94
N LEU A 147 0.79 -2.59 -4.91
CA LEU A 147 0.73 -3.86 -4.18
C LEU A 147 0.65 -3.64 -2.66
N VAL A 148 1.50 -2.78 -2.09
CA VAL A 148 1.52 -2.54 -0.64
C VAL A 148 0.38 -1.66 -0.17
N LEU A 149 -0.15 -0.80 -1.05
CA LEU A 149 -1.36 -0.02 -0.79
C LEU A 149 -2.55 -0.93 -0.46
N ARG A 150 -2.75 -1.99 -1.25
CA ARG A 150 -3.77 -3.02 -0.99
C ARG A 150 -3.64 -3.60 0.41
N PHE A 151 -2.42 -3.97 0.82
CA PHE A 151 -2.17 -4.58 2.13
C PHE A 151 -2.36 -3.59 3.27
N ALA A 152 -1.92 -2.34 3.11
CA ALA A 152 -2.07 -1.29 4.12
C ALA A 152 -3.56 -0.98 4.36
N VAL A 153 -4.33 -0.78 3.30
CA VAL A 153 -5.78 -0.49 3.42
C VAL A 153 -6.54 -1.69 4.00
N ALA A 154 -6.23 -2.91 3.56
CA ALA A 154 -6.84 -4.11 4.13
C ALA A 154 -6.49 -4.30 5.62
N GLY A 155 -5.23 -4.09 5.99
CA GLY A 155 -4.77 -4.16 7.38
C GLY A 155 -5.45 -3.14 8.28
N ALA A 156 -5.59 -1.89 7.80
CA ALA A 156 -6.30 -0.83 8.51
C ALA A 156 -7.79 -1.16 8.71
N ALA A 157 -8.49 -1.55 7.64
CA ALA A 157 -9.93 -1.77 7.67
C ALA A 157 -10.37 -3.06 8.42
N LEU A 158 -9.49 -4.08 8.45
CA LEU A 158 -9.78 -5.38 9.06
C LEU A 158 -9.08 -5.61 10.41
N CYS A 159 -8.44 -4.59 10.98
CA CYS A 159 -7.70 -4.73 12.24
C CYS A 159 -8.58 -5.23 13.41
N LEU A 160 -9.88 -4.90 13.42
CA LEU A 160 -10.86 -5.36 14.41
C LEU A 160 -11.62 -6.64 13.97
N GLY A 161 -11.09 -7.38 13.00
CA GLY A 161 -11.64 -8.64 12.50
C GLY A 161 -12.40 -8.50 11.18
N SER A 162 -13.03 -9.61 10.78
CA SER A 162 -13.79 -9.71 9.54
C SER A 162 -14.99 -8.76 9.51
N LEU A 163 -15.40 -8.38 8.30
CA LEU A 163 -16.64 -7.63 8.08
C LEU A 163 -17.85 -8.56 8.29
N PRO A 164 -19.00 -8.04 8.77
CA PRO A 164 -20.26 -8.79 8.79
C PRO A 164 -20.68 -9.17 7.36
N PRO A 165 -21.47 -10.23 7.16
CA PRO A 165 -22.01 -10.58 5.84
C PRO A 165 -22.74 -9.39 5.20
N ASP A 166 -23.62 -8.74 5.95
CA ASP A 166 -24.28 -7.50 5.55
C ASP A 166 -23.45 -6.29 5.96
N HIS A 167 -22.79 -5.70 4.97
CA HIS A 167 -22.01 -4.48 5.18
C HIS A 167 -22.06 -3.56 3.96
N MET A 168 -21.79 -2.30 4.24
CA MET A 168 -21.62 -1.23 3.27
C MET A 168 -20.31 -0.52 3.60
N ILE A 169 -19.57 -0.16 2.55
CA ILE A 169 -18.35 0.63 2.64
C ILE A 169 -18.53 1.86 1.78
N GLU A 170 -18.62 3.02 2.42
CA GLU A 170 -18.51 4.32 1.75
C GLU A 170 -17.03 4.72 1.76
N TYR A 171 -16.50 5.19 0.65
CA TYR A 171 -15.11 5.60 0.60
C TYR A 171 -14.84 6.77 -0.33
N LYS A 172 -13.84 7.53 0.05
CA LYS A 172 -13.23 8.61 -0.73
C LYS A 172 -11.73 8.39 -0.77
N VAL A 173 -11.15 8.53 -1.96
CA VAL A 173 -9.70 8.44 -2.15
C VAL A 173 -9.23 9.70 -2.87
N THR A 174 -8.19 10.32 -2.32
CA THR A 174 -7.53 11.49 -2.92
C THR A 174 -6.07 11.14 -3.19
N ILE A 175 -5.63 11.33 -4.44
CA ILE A 175 -4.25 11.11 -4.87
C ILE A 175 -3.65 12.47 -5.21
N GLY A 176 -2.72 12.95 -4.38
CA GLY A 176 -1.96 14.16 -4.64
C GLY A 176 -0.89 13.90 -5.70
N ILE A 177 -0.81 14.77 -6.71
CA ILE A 177 0.13 14.66 -7.82
C ILE A 177 0.99 15.93 -7.86
N GLU A 178 2.29 15.78 -8.08
CA GLU A 178 3.19 16.92 -8.27
C GLU A 178 2.84 17.69 -9.56
N ASP A 179 2.80 19.02 -9.45
CA ASP A 179 2.53 19.94 -10.56
C ASP A 179 1.22 19.65 -11.34
N ALA A 180 0.25 19.00 -10.72
CA ALA A 180 -1.06 18.72 -11.30
C ALA A 180 -2.18 18.75 -10.23
N GLU A 181 -3.43 18.80 -10.69
CA GLU A 181 -4.58 18.68 -9.80
C GLU A 181 -4.65 17.28 -9.20
N SER A 182 -5.07 17.20 -7.94
CA SER A 182 -5.29 15.92 -7.26
C SER A 182 -6.43 15.14 -7.91
N ILE A 183 -6.27 13.83 -8.04
CA ILE A 183 -7.35 12.95 -8.48
C ILE A 183 -8.15 12.52 -7.26
N THR A 184 -9.45 12.79 -7.28
CA THR A 184 -10.37 12.40 -6.21
C THR A 184 -11.50 11.58 -6.78
N PHE A 185 -11.82 10.46 -6.13
CA PHE A 185 -13.00 9.66 -6.44
C PHE A 185 -13.68 9.18 -5.16
N GLU A 186 -15.00 9.00 -5.25
CA GLU A 186 -15.88 8.65 -4.14
C GLU A 186 -16.88 7.61 -4.62
N ASN A 187 -17.07 6.55 -3.85
CA ASN A 187 -17.97 5.47 -4.23
C ASN A 187 -18.48 4.70 -2.98
N VAL A 188 -19.46 3.82 -3.19
CA VAL A 188 -20.04 2.96 -2.17
C VAL A 188 -20.04 1.51 -2.66
N SER A 189 -19.53 0.60 -1.84
CA SER A 189 -19.59 -0.84 -2.10
C SER A 189 -20.49 -1.54 -1.08
N THR A 190 -21.16 -2.60 -1.53
CA THR A 190 -22.07 -3.39 -0.68
C THR A 190 -21.80 -4.88 -0.85
N ALA A 191 -21.68 -5.62 0.25
CA ALA A 191 -21.53 -7.08 0.28
C ALA A 191 -20.34 -7.71 -0.49
N VAL A 192 -19.44 -6.90 -1.06
CA VAL A 192 -18.24 -7.36 -1.80
C VAL A 192 -16.93 -7.15 -1.01
N GLY A 193 -17.05 -6.78 0.26
CA GLY A 193 -15.92 -6.46 1.12
C GLY A 193 -15.14 -5.25 0.61
N LEU A 194 -13.83 -5.29 0.82
CA LEU A 194 -12.90 -4.25 0.38
C LEU A 194 -12.53 -4.35 -1.11
N SER A 195 -13.09 -5.33 -1.85
CA SER A 195 -12.63 -5.67 -3.20
C SER A 195 -12.72 -4.49 -4.16
N GLU A 196 -13.83 -3.76 -4.14
CA GLU A 196 -14.07 -2.62 -5.03
C GLU A 196 -13.15 -1.44 -4.70
N LEU A 197 -13.12 -0.99 -3.44
CA LEU A 197 -12.21 0.05 -2.96
C LEU A 197 -10.73 -0.28 -3.25
N ILE A 198 -10.31 -1.52 -3.04
CA ILE A 198 -8.95 -1.96 -3.35
C ILE A 198 -8.72 -1.92 -4.86
N MET A 199 -9.63 -2.46 -5.67
CA MET A 199 -9.45 -2.53 -7.12
C MET A 199 -9.40 -1.14 -7.76
N GLU A 200 -10.28 -0.23 -7.35
CA GLU A 200 -10.33 1.14 -7.88
C GLU A 200 -9.09 1.95 -7.47
N SER A 201 -8.68 1.87 -6.19
CA SER A 201 -7.48 2.57 -5.70
C SER A 201 -6.18 2.01 -6.30
N VAL A 202 -6.01 0.69 -6.31
CA VAL A 202 -4.83 0.03 -6.90
C VAL A 202 -4.78 0.28 -8.40
N GLY A 203 -5.91 0.20 -9.10
CA GLY A 203 -6.01 0.47 -10.53
C GLY A 203 -5.63 1.91 -10.88
N SER A 204 -6.18 2.88 -10.16
CA SER A 204 -5.87 4.30 -10.34
C SER A 204 -4.38 4.60 -10.14
N VAL A 205 -3.79 4.12 -9.03
CA VAL A 205 -2.36 4.31 -8.74
C VAL A 205 -1.49 3.59 -9.77
N ALA A 206 -1.87 2.37 -10.19
CA ALA A 206 -1.12 1.64 -11.21
C ALA A 206 -1.13 2.34 -12.56
N ILE A 207 -2.26 2.91 -13.00
CA ILE A 207 -2.34 3.68 -14.25
C ILE A 207 -1.45 4.92 -14.18
N LEU A 208 -1.44 5.64 -13.06
CA LEU A 208 -0.59 6.82 -12.89
C LEU A 208 0.90 6.47 -12.94
N LEU A 209 1.33 5.48 -12.17
CA LEU A 209 2.74 5.09 -12.09
C LEU A 209 3.26 4.38 -13.34
N ASN A 210 2.37 3.82 -14.16
CA ASN A 210 2.71 3.17 -15.43
C ASN A 210 2.24 3.97 -16.66
N ASN A 211 2.02 5.28 -16.50
CA ASN A 211 1.64 6.17 -17.60
C ASN A 211 2.73 6.19 -18.69
N PRO A 212 2.44 5.79 -19.95
CA PRO A 212 3.43 5.72 -21.01
C PRO A 212 3.82 7.08 -21.58
N TYR A 213 3.09 8.15 -21.28
CA TYR A 213 3.30 9.48 -21.87
C TYR A 213 4.20 10.39 -21.01
N LYS A 214 4.06 10.33 -19.69
CA LYS A 214 4.85 11.13 -18.74
C LYS A 214 4.96 10.39 -17.40
N LYS A 215 6.13 10.48 -16.76
CA LYS A 215 6.29 10.08 -15.36
C LYS A 215 5.38 10.94 -14.48
N VAL A 216 4.58 10.28 -13.65
CA VAL A 216 3.71 10.93 -12.67
C VAL A 216 4.32 10.74 -11.29
N ASP A 217 4.58 11.84 -10.59
CA ASP A 217 5.13 11.83 -9.24
C ASP A 217 3.98 12.00 -8.22
N ILE A 218 3.58 10.90 -7.59
CA ILE A 218 2.54 10.91 -6.53
C ILE A 218 3.14 11.55 -5.27
N GLN A 219 2.47 12.55 -4.71
CA GLN A 219 2.91 13.31 -3.54
C GLN A 219 2.19 12.90 -2.26
N SER A 220 0.97 12.37 -2.35
CA SER A 220 0.25 11.78 -1.22
C SER A 220 -0.86 10.85 -1.70
N ILE A 221 -1.30 9.94 -0.84
CA ILE A 221 -2.57 9.23 -1.02
C ILE A 221 -3.34 9.28 0.31
N ASP A 222 -4.59 9.71 0.25
CA ASP A 222 -5.48 9.82 1.40
C ASP A 222 -6.72 8.94 1.17
N PHE A 223 -7.04 8.10 2.14
CA PHE A 223 -8.24 7.28 2.19
C PHE A 223 -9.14 7.73 3.34
N ASP A 224 -10.41 7.98 3.04
CA ASP A 224 -11.46 8.12 4.03
C ASP A 224 -12.46 7.00 3.81
N VAL A 225 -12.57 6.07 4.76
CA VAL A 225 -13.37 4.86 4.65
C VAL A 225 -14.34 4.76 5.80
N ARG A 226 -15.62 4.52 5.49
CA ARG A 226 -16.67 4.34 6.48
C ARG A 226 -17.38 3.01 6.26
N ILE A 227 -17.33 2.15 7.28
CA ILE A 227 -17.85 0.78 7.25
C ILE A 227 -19.06 0.67 8.15
N LYS A 228 -20.22 0.33 7.58
CA LYS A 228 -21.50 0.18 8.29
C LYS A 228 -21.96 -1.28 8.26
N PRO A 229 -22.60 -1.80 9.32
CA PRO A 229 -23.06 -3.19 9.40
C PRO A 229 -24.49 -3.30 8.85
N LYS A 230 -24.73 -2.66 7.71
CA LYS A 230 -26.00 -2.66 7.00
C LYS A 230 -25.71 -2.77 5.53
N ASN A 231 -26.60 -3.45 4.82
CA ASN A 231 -26.59 -3.46 3.38
C ASN A 231 -27.68 -2.49 2.88
N VAL A 232 -27.38 -1.70 1.84
CA VAL A 232 -28.38 -0.92 1.12
C VAL A 232 -28.25 -1.34 -0.33
N VAL A 233 -28.90 -2.46 -0.66
CA VAL A 233 -29.01 -2.90 -2.04
C VAL A 233 -30.21 -2.18 -2.64
N SER A 234 -30.11 -1.78 -3.90
CA SER A 234 -31.28 -1.40 -4.67
C SER A 234 -31.15 -2.01 -6.05
N HIS A 235 -32.22 -2.65 -6.51
CA HIS A 235 -32.26 -3.28 -7.82
C HIS A 235 -33.03 -2.39 -8.79
N ILE A 236 -32.41 -2.08 -9.93
CA ILE A 236 -33.13 -1.55 -11.09
C ILE A 236 -33.83 -2.74 -11.75
N TRP A 237 -35.15 -2.79 -11.65
CA TRP A 237 -35.96 -3.90 -12.17
C TRP A 237 -36.26 -3.75 -13.66
N SER A 238 -36.57 -2.53 -14.08
CA SER A 238 -36.76 -2.17 -15.48
C SER A 238 -36.23 -0.78 -15.75
N LEU A 239 -35.68 -0.62 -16.95
CA LEU A 239 -35.35 0.66 -17.56
C LEU A 239 -36.07 0.69 -18.90
N ASP A 240 -37.10 1.52 -18.99
CA ASP A 240 -37.80 1.75 -20.26
C ASP A 240 -37.16 2.96 -20.97
N LEU A 241 -36.61 2.70 -22.15
CA LEU A 241 -36.02 3.73 -23.01
C LEU A 241 -37.12 4.32 -23.90
N SER A 242 -37.16 5.64 -24.00
CA SER A 242 -38.14 6.37 -24.84
C SER A 242 -38.00 6.05 -26.33
N ASP A 243 -36.81 5.63 -26.76
CA ASP A 243 -36.52 5.22 -28.13
C ASP A 243 -35.36 4.21 -28.12
N SER A 244 -35.40 3.25 -29.04
CA SER A 244 -34.35 2.21 -29.22
C SER A 244 -33.31 2.59 -30.28
N THR A 245 -33.53 3.71 -30.98
CA THR A 245 -32.64 4.20 -32.02
C THR A 245 -32.05 5.57 -31.66
N VAL A 246 -30.72 5.70 -31.76
CA VAL A 246 -29.99 6.94 -31.47
C VAL A 246 -29.16 7.35 -32.67
N LYS A 247 -29.21 8.63 -33.06
CA LYS A 247 -28.28 9.21 -34.03
C LYS A 247 -27.03 9.73 -33.30
N ALA A 248 -25.91 9.87 -34.02
CA ALA A 248 -24.71 10.49 -33.45
C ALA A 248 -25.06 11.84 -32.81
N GLU A 249 -24.54 12.08 -31.60
CA GLU A 249 -24.76 13.28 -30.78
C GLU A 249 -26.16 13.46 -30.15
N GLN A 250 -27.04 12.46 -30.21
CA GLN A 250 -28.28 12.45 -29.41
C GLN A 250 -28.12 11.70 -28.08
N TYR A 251 -28.71 12.27 -27.02
CA TYR A 251 -28.89 11.60 -25.73
C TYR A 251 -30.34 11.09 -25.64
N LEU A 252 -30.51 9.83 -25.25
CA LEU A 252 -31.82 9.28 -24.91
C LEU A 252 -32.21 9.73 -23.51
N ALA A 253 -33.47 10.17 -23.35
CA ALA A 253 -34.03 10.44 -22.04
C ALA A 253 -34.58 9.13 -21.44
N ASN A 254 -34.36 8.92 -20.15
CA ASN A 254 -35.02 7.81 -19.43
C ASN A 254 -36.48 8.21 -19.18
N GLU A 255 -37.43 7.36 -19.59
CA GLU A 255 -38.86 7.62 -19.35
C GLU A 255 -39.30 7.13 -17.97
N HIS A 256 -38.88 5.93 -17.58
CA HIS A 256 -39.20 5.35 -16.27
C HIS A 256 -38.02 4.55 -15.70
N ILE A 257 -37.66 4.81 -14.45
CA ILE A 257 -36.72 4.00 -13.66
C ILE A 257 -37.51 3.38 -12.51
N PHE A 258 -37.64 2.05 -12.50
CA PHE A 258 -38.22 1.32 -11.37
C PHE A 258 -37.10 0.74 -10.51
N ALA A 259 -36.90 1.30 -9.32
CA ALA A 259 -35.92 0.84 -8.34
C ALA A 259 -36.64 0.35 -7.07
N MET A 260 -36.22 -0.80 -6.54
CA MET A 260 -36.72 -1.35 -5.27
C MET A 260 -35.53 -1.58 -4.33
N ALA A 261 -35.68 -1.13 -3.08
CA ALA A 261 -34.71 -1.33 -1.99
C ALA A 261 -34.88 -2.70 -1.31
#